data_AF-A0A167GHN1-F1
#
_entry.id   AF-A0A167GHN1-F1
#
_cell.length_a   1.000
_cell.length_b   1.000
_cell.length_c   1.000
_cell.angle_alpha   90.00
_cell.angle_beta   90.00
_cell.angle_gamma   90.00
#
_symmetry.space_group_name_H-M   'P 1'
#
loop_
_entity.id
_entity.type
_entity.pdbx_description
1 polymer ?
#
loop_
_entity_poly.entity_id
_entity_poly.type
_entity_poly.pdbx_seq_one_letter_code
_entity_poly.pdbx_strand_id
1 'polypeptide(L)'
;MIETLRAQIGGPRDGALLRYSLGNALLAAGDAAAAAEALRAALAFDPRYSAAWKLLGRALEQTGDRPGAIAAWREGIVVAEARGDVQAGKEMAVFLRRLEKRGG
;
A
#
# COMPACT_ATOMS: atom_id res chain seq x y z
N MET A 1 -3.80 8.67 17.05
CA MET A 1 -4.38 8.39 15.71
C MET A 1 -4.28 6.92 15.34
N ILE A 2 -3.08 6.32 15.29
CA ILE A 2 -2.88 4.90 14.96
C ILE A 2 -3.65 3.96 15.90
N GLU A 3 -3.56 4.19 17.21
CA GLU A 3 -4.29 3.38 18.22
C GLU A 3 -5.81 3.46 18.05
N THR A 4 -6.32 4.65 17.73
CA THR A 4 -7.75 4.87 17.43
C THR A 4 -8.20 4.08 16.21
N LEU A 5 -7.39 4.06 15.15
CA LEU A 5 -7.68 3.29 13.93
C LEU A 5 -7.64 1.78 14.20
N ARG A 6 -6.70 1.31 15.02
CA ARG A 6 -6.63 -0.10 15.45
C ARG A 6 -7.84 -0.53 16.27
N ALA A 7 -8.29 0.32 17.20
CA ALA A 7 -9.47 0.05 18.03
C ALA A 7 -10.78 -0.05 17.22
N GLN A 8 -10.82 0.48 16.00
CA GLN A 8 -11.98 0.40 15.11
C GLN A 8 -12.00 -0.87 14.23
N ILE A 9 -10.92 -1.65 14.21
CA ILE A 9 -10.86 -2.93 13.49
C ILE A 9 -11.84 -3.92 14.13
N GLY A 10 -12.62 -4.64 13.32
CA GLY A 10 -13.71 -5.49 13.78
C GLY A 10 -14.99 -4.74 14.18
N GLY A 11 -15.00 -3.40 14.09
CA GLY A 11 -16.19 -2.58 14.32
C GLY A 11 -16.98 -2.25 13.05
N PRO A 12 -18.05 -1.43 13.15
CA PRO A 12 -18.91 -1.06 12.02
C PRO A 12 -18.20 -0.23 10.94
N ARG A 13 -17.01 0.29 11.23
CA ARG A 13 -16.17 1.05 10.29
C ARG A 13 -15.00 0.23 9.77
N ASP A 14 -14.95 -1.06 10.07
CA ASP A 14 -13.89 -1.92 9.58
C ASP A 14 -14.03 -2.18 8.08
N GLY A 15 -12.90 -2.13 7.37
CA GLY A 15 -12.86 -2.33 5.93
C GLY A 15 -11.53 -1.90 5.32
N ALA A 16 -11.47 -1.94 3.98
CA ALA A 16 -10.27 -1.58 3.23
C ALA A 16 -9.80 -0.14 3.52
N LEU A 17 -10.72 0.82 3.61
CA LEU A 17 -10.40 2.23 3.85
C LEU A 17 -9.79 2.48 5.25
N LEU A 18 -10.31 1.81 6.28
CA LEU A 18 -9.79 1.93 7.65
C LEU A 18 -8.36 1.40 7.73
N ARG A 19 -8.15 0.19 7.19
CA ARG A 19 -6.84 -0.47 7.15
C ARG A 19 -5.83 0.30 6.29
N TYR A 20 -6.27 0.87 5.18
CA TYR A 20 -5.46 1.79 4.37
C TYR A 20 -5.02 3.02 5.18
N SER A 21 -5.97 3.66 5.86
CA SER A 21 -5.68 4.84 6.69
C SER A 21 -4.70 4.51 7.81
N LEU A 22 -4.84 3.33 8.42
CA LEU A 22 -3.90 2.80 9.41
C LEU A 22 -2.52 2.59 8.80
N GLY A 23 -2.42 1.94 7.64
CA GLY A 23 -1.16 1.73 6.94
C GLY A 23 -0.45 3.03 6.57
N ASN A 24 -1.20 4.03 6.10
CA ASN A 24 -0.66 5.35 5.80
C ASN A 24 -0.12 6.06 7.06
N ALA A 25 -0.86 5.99 8.17
CA ALA A 25 -0.42 6.57 9.44
C ALA A 25 0.82 5.85 10.00
N LEU A 26 0.92 4.52 9.85
CA LEU A 26 2.09 3.74 10.25
C LEU A 26 3.32 4.08 9.41
N LEU A 27 3.17 4.28 8.10
CA LEU A 27 4.25 4.78 7.24
C LEU A 27 4.74 6.16 7.68
N ALA A 28 3.82 7.06 8.02
CA ALA A 28 4.18 8.39 8.52
C ALA A 28 4.90 8.31 9.89
N ALA A 29 4.61 7.30 10.69
CA ALA A 29 5.29 7.03 11.95
C ALA A 29 6.62 6.29 11.80
N GLY A 30 7.01 5.90 10.58
CA GLY A 30 8.24 5.14 10.29
C GLY A 30 8.13 3.63 10.52
N ASP A 31 6.95 3.12 10.89
CA ASP A 31 6.71 1.70 11.08
C ASP A 31 6.21 1.06 9.78
N ALA A 32 7.15 0.93 8.83
CA ALA A 32 6.87 0.38 7.51
C ALA A 32 6.46 -1.11 7.56
N ALA A 33 6.96 -1.87 8.54
CA ALA A 33 6.61 -3.28 8.71
C ALA A 33 5.14 -3.43 9.11
N ALA A 34 4.70 -2.71 10.15
CA ALA A 34 3.28 -2.74 10.53
C ALA A 34 2.37 -2.13 9.46
N ALA A 35 2.86 -1.13 8.71
CA ALA A 35 2.11 -0.57 7.60
C ALA A 35 1.85 -1.60 6.50
N ALA A 36 2.85 -2.40 6.12
CA ALA A 36 2.69 -3.44 5.11
C ALA A 36 1.60 -4.45 5.51
N GLU A 37 1.58 -4.87 6.78
CA GLU A 37 0.54 -5.77 7.31
C GLU A 37 -0.86 -5.15 7.25
N ALA A 38 -1.00 -3.89 7.67
CA ALA A 38 -2.27 -3.18 7.58
C ALA A 38 -2.75 -3.03 6.13
N LEU A 39 -1.85 -2.76 5.19
CA LEU A 39 -2.17 -2.59 3.77
C LEU A 39 -2.50 -3.91 3.09
N ARG A 40 -1.81 -5.01 3.42
CA ARG A 40 -2.18 -6.36 2.98
C ARG A 40 -3.58 -6.71 3.45
N ALA A 41 -3.89 -6.41 4.70
CA ALA A 41 -5.22 -6.62 5.23
C ALA A 41 -6.25 -5.69 4.53
N ALA A 42 -5.90 -4.46 4.13
CA ALA A 42 -6.79 -3.62 3.32
C ALA A 42 -7.11 -4.27 1.96
N LEU A 43 -6.10 -4.85 1.31
CA LEU A 43 -6.23 -5.53 0.03
C LEU A 43 -6.97 -6.87 0.13
N ALA A 44 -6.96 -7.52 1.30
CA ALA A 44 -7.80 -8.68 1.56
C ALA A 44 -9.30 -8.31 1.57
N PHE A 45 -9.65 -7.07 1.95
CA PHE A 45 -11.03 -6.57 1.90
C PHE A 45 -11.41 -6.06 0.51
N ASP A 46 -10.53 -5.29 -0.12
CA ASP A 46 -10.72 -4.81 -1.49
C ASP A 46 -9.41 -4.96 -2.28
N PRO A 47 -9.25 -6.05 -3.05
CA PRO A 47 -8.06 -6.26 -3.87
C PRO A 47 -7.97 -5.25 -5.02
N ARG A 48 -9.06 -4.53 -5.31
CA ARG A 48 -9.12 -3.48 -6.34
C ARG A 48 -8.73 -2.11 -5.79
N TYR A 49 -8.26 -2.02 -4.55
CA TYR A 49 -7.91 -0.75 -3.93
C TYR A 49 -6.49 -0.28 -4.35
N SER A 50 -6.40 0.35 -5.53
CA SER A 50 -5.17 0.90 -6.14
C SER A 50 -4.30 1.71 -5.17
N ALA A 51 -4.93 2.52 -4.32
CA ALA A 51 -4.23 3.32 -3.31
C ALA A 51 -3.50 2.47 -2.25
N ALA A 52 -4.09 1.33 -1.83
CA ALA A 52 -3.42 0.42 -0.90
C ALA A 52 -2.23 -0.30 -1.55
N TRP A 53 -2.34 -0.71 -2.81
CA TRP A 53 -1.20 -1.26 -3.55
C TRP A 53 -0.03 -0.28 -3.64
N LYS A 54 -0.32 1.01 -3.92
CA LYS A 54 0.69 2.07 -3.95
C LYS A 54 1.44 2.18 -2.62
N LEU A 55 0.71 2.28 -1.50
CA LEU A 55 1.32 2.37 -0.19
C LEU A 55 2.02 1.09 0.22
N LEU A 56 1.51 -0.08 -0.18
CA LEU A 56 2.13 -1.37 0.15
C LEU A 56 3.52 -1.46 -0.46
N GLY A 57 3.67 -1.12 -1.74
CA GLY A 57 5.00 -1.11 -2.36
C GLY A 57 5.96 -0.10 -1.70
N ARG A 58 5.45 1.05 -1.24
CA ARG A 58 6.27 2.02 -0.47
C ARG A 58 6.69 1.47 0.88
N ALA A 59 5.78 0.80 1.59
CA ALA A 59 6.08 0.15 2.86
C ALA A 59 7.17 -0.92 2.68
N LEU A 60 7.02 -1.77 1.67
CA LEU A 60 7.99 -2.82 1.36
C LEU A 60 9.37 -2.24 1.00
N GLU A 61 9.42 -1.16 0.20
CA GLU A 61 10.68 -0.47 -0.11
C GLU A 61 11.38 0.07 1.14
N GLN A 62 10.62 0.66 2.07
CA GLN A 62 11.16 1.15 3.34
C GLN A 62 11.63 0.04 4.28
N THR A 63 10.98 -1.13 4.24
CA THR A 63 11.45 -2.32 4.98
C THR A 63 12.66 -2.99 4.33
N GLY A 64 13.07 -2.57 3.14
CA GLY A 64 14.16 -3.20 2.36
C GLY A 64 13.73 -4.40 1.52
N ASP A 65 12.45 -4.79 1.56
CA ASP A 65 11.86 -5.82 0.70
C ASP A 65 11.61 -5.26 -0.70
N ARG A 66 12.70 -5.08 -1.43
CA ARG A 66 12.72 -4.63 -2.81
C ARG A 66 11.91 -5.54 -3.76
N PRO A 67 12.07 -6.88 -3.75
CA PRO A 67 11.28 -7.74 -4.63
C PRO A 67 9.79 -7.67 -4.30
N GLY A 68 9.41 -7.62 -3.03
CA GLY A 68 8.02 -7.41 -2.62
C GLY A 68 7.45 -6.06 -3.09
N ALA A 69 8.24 -4.98 -2.98
CA ALA A 69 7.83 -3.65 -3.44
C ALA A 69 7.56 -3.62 -4.95
N ILE A 70 8.43 -4.26 -5.74
CA ILE A 70 8.27 -4.39 -7.20
C ILE A 70 6.98 -5.13 -7.53
N ALA A 71 6.73 -6.27 -6.89
CA ALA A 71 5.53 -7.05 -7.11
C ALA A 71 4.26 -6.24 -6.77
N ALA A 72 4.24 -5.56 -5.61
CA ALA A 72 3.12 -4.76 -5.16
C ALA A 72 2.79 -3.59 -6.10
N TRP A 73 3.81 -2.88 -6.61
CA TRP A 73 3.58 -1.81 -7.58
C TRP A 73 3.17 -2.32 -8.96
N ARG A 74 3.69 -3.47 -9.42
CA ARG A 74 3.24 -4.07 -10.68
C ARG A 74 1.77 -4.45 -10.63
N GLU A 75 1.35 -5.17 -9.60
CA GLU A 75 -0.07 -5.53 -9.40
C GLU A 75 -0.94 -4.29 -9.23
N GLY A 76 -0.46 -3.31 -8.45
CA GLY A 76 -1.15 -2.04 -8.26
C GLY A 76 -1.40 -1.28 -9.55
N ILE A 77 -0.44 -1.25 -10.47
CA ILE A 77 -0.59 -0.61 -11.79
C ILE A 77 -1.70 -1.30 -12.58
N VAL A 78 -1.68 -2.64 -12.66
CA VAL A 78 -2.73 -3.42 -13.37
C VAL A 78 -4.11 -3.13 -12.78
N VAL A 79 -4.22 -3.11 -11.45
CA VAL A 79 -5.47 -2.80 -10.75
C VAL A 79 -5.93 -1.37 -11.01
N ALA A 80 -5.00 -0.41 -11.00
CA ALA A 80 -5.29 1.00 -11.25
C ALA A 80 -5.78 1.21 -12.70
N GLU A 81 -5.10 0.62 -13.68
CA GLU A 81 -5.52 0.63 -15.08
C GLU A 81 -6.91 0.02 -15.27
N ALA A 82 -7.16 -1.14 -14.64
CA ALA A 82 -8.47 -1.80 -14.70
C ALA A 82 -9.61 -0.97 -14.07
N ARG A 83 -9.30 -0.01 -13.18
CA ARG A 83 -10.29 0.93 -12.61
C ARG A 83 -10.35 2.27 -13.34
N GLY A 84 -9.46 2.53 -14.29
CA GLY A 84 -9.28 3.86 -14.88
C GLY A 84 -8.61 4.88 -13.95
N ASP A 85 -7.95 4.41 -12.88
CA ASP A 85 -7.18 5.25 -11.95
C ASP A 85 -5.77 5.52 -12.53
N VAL A 86 -5.75 6.30 -13.60
CA VAL A 86 -4.54 6.64 -14.34
C VAL A 86 -3.50 7.33 -13.45
N GLN A 87 -3.95 8.08 -12.44
CA GLN A 87 -3.05 8.80 -11.54
C GLN A 87 -2.28 7.84 -10.64
N ALA A 88 -2.97 6.90 -9.97
CA ALA A 88 -2.29 5.92 -9.12
C ALA A 88 -1.34 5.04 -9.93
N GLY A 89 -1.75 4.59 -11.13
CA GLY A 89 -0.89 3.81 -12.04
C GLY A 89 0.39 4.55 -12.40
N LYS A 90 0.30 5.84 -12.75
CA LYS A 90 1.48 6.68 -13.06
C LYS A 90 2.42 6.84 -11.87
N GLU A 91 1.89 7.12 -10.67
CA GLU A 91 2.71 7.23 -9.46
C GLU A 91 3.48 5.93 -9.19
N MET A 92 2.78 4.78 -9.23
CA MET A 92 3.39 3.47 -9.00
C MET A 92 4.44 3.13 -10.06
N ALA A 93 4.21 3.46 -11.32
CA ALA A 93 5.20 3.25 -12.39
C ALA A 93 6.48 4.08 -12.17
N VAL A 94 6.37 5.31 -11.66
CA VAL A 94 7.53 6.15 -11.30
C VAL A 94 8.33 5.51 -10.17
N PHE A 95 7.65 5.02 -9.12
CA PHE A 95 8.32 4.36 -8.01
C PHE A 95 8.99 3.06 -8.42
N LEU A 96 8.31 2.23 -9.22
CA LEU A 96 8.84 0.99 -9.77
C LEU A 96 10.13 1.26 -10.58
N ARG A 97 10.09 2.20 -11.53
CA ARG A 97 11.29 2.56 -12.32
C ARG A 97 12.44 3.06 -11.47
N ARG A 98 12.15 3.86 -10.43
CA ARG A 98 13.18 4.36 -9.51
C ARG A 98 13.83 3.20 -8.74
N LEU A 99 13.03 2.23 -8.33
CA LEU A 99 13.50 1.07 -7.58
C LEU A 99 14.30 0.11 -8.47
N GLU A 100 13.89 -0.11 -9.71
CA GLU A 100 14.65 -0.91 -10.69
C GLU A 100 16.00 -0.25 -11.02
N LYS A 101 16.04 1.08 -11.20
CA LYS A 101 17.29 1.81 -11.49
C LYS A 101 18.31 1.82 -10.38
N ARG A 102 17.88 1.78 -9.12
CA ARG A 102 18.77 1.85 -7.94
C ARG A 102 19.36 0.45 -7.59
N GLY A 103 19.12 -0.56 -8.42
CA GLY A 103 19.52 -1.95 -8.18
C GLY A 103 20.33 -2.56 -9.32
N GLY A 104 20.62 -1.78 -10.37
CA GLY A 104 21.66 -2.08 -11.38
C GLY A 104 22.85 -1.18 -11.16
#